data_AF-A0A3T7S6W2-F1
#
_entry.id   AF-A0A3T7S6W2-F1
#
_cell.length_a   1.000
_cell.length_b   1.000
_cell.length_c   1.000
_cell.angle_alpha   90.00
_cell.angle_beta   90.00
_cell.angle_gamma   90.00
#
_symmetry.space_group_name_H-M   'P 1'
#
loop_
_entity.id
_entity.type
_entity.pdbx_description
1 polymer ?
#
loop_
_entity_poly.entity_id
_entity_poly.type
_entity_poly.pdbx_seq_one_letter_code
_entity_poly.pdbx_strand_id
1 'polypeptide(L)'
;LLGADDKAAIAAGVEAMQYLVSNPDVPHGDVRLVLLPDEETGIRGAKVLDVAALNADYGICLDCCGIGEYVTENWYAGSARITVKGVTAHPMSARGKLIN
;
A
#
# COMPACT_ATOMS: atom_id res chain seq x y z
N LEU A 1 6.66 10.94 -13.91
CA LEU A 1 6.76 9.52 -14.31
C LEU A 1 5.72 9.22 -15.39
N LEU A 2 5.88 8.14 -16.16
CA LEU A 2 4.88 7.69 -17.15
C LEU A 2 3.55 7.27 -16.47
N GLY A 3 3.63 6.84 -15.20
CA GLY A 3 2.49 6.40 -14.41
C GLY A 3 2.06 4.96 -14.72
N ALA A 4 3.00 4.11 -15.16
CA ALA A 4 2.76 2.68 -15.31
C ALA A 4 2.36 2.05 -13.97
N ASP A 5 3.04 2.48 -12.90
CA ASP A 5 2.63 2.35 -11.51
C ASP A 5 1.51 3.37 -11.20
N ASP A 6 0.24 2.98 -11.02
CA ASP A 6 -0.33 1.63 -11.25
C ASP A 6 -1.38 1.61 -12.40
N LYS A 7 -1.28 2.55 -13.35
CA LYS A 7 -2.23 2.61 -14.48
C LYS A 7 -2.11 1.43 -15.44
N ALA A 8 -0.97 0.75 -15.46
CA ALA A 8 -0.79 -0.46 -16.26
C ALA A 8 -1.71 -1.58 -15.76
N ALA A 9 -1.81 -1.77 -14.44
CA ALA A 9 -2.72 -2.76 -13.87
C ALA A 9 -4.18 -2.35 -14.02
N ILE A 10 -4.51 -1.06 -13.88
CA ILE A 10 -5.86 -0.57 -14.16
C ILE A 10 -6.27 -0.90 -15.60
N ALA A 11 -5.40 -0.64 -16.58
CA ALA A 11 -5.67 -0.95 -17.98
C ALA A 11 -5.87 -2.46 -18.19
N ALA A 12 -5.00 -3.30 -17.63
CA ALA A 12 -5.11 -4.76 -17.74
C ALA A 12 -6.37 -5.31 -17.05
N GLY A 13 -6.72 -4.80 -15.87
CA GLY A 13 -7.90 -5.20 -15.11
C GLY A 13 -9.20 -4.82 -15.82
N VAL A 14 -9.28 -3.60 -16.37
CA VAL A 14 -10.46 -3.16 -17.15
C VAL A 14 -10.62 -4.02 -18.41
N GLU A 15 -9.54 -4.30 -19.13
CA GLU A 15 -9.56 -5.17 -20.31
C GLU A 15 -10.01 -6.60 -19.94
N ALA A 16 -9.51 -7.15 -18.84
CA ALA A 16 -9.94 -8.48 -18.36
C ALA A 16 -11.44 -8.52 -18.05
N MET A 17 -11.97 -7.50 -17.38
CA MET A 17 -13.41 -7.38 -17.11
C MET A 17 -14.21 -7.24 -18.40
N GLN A 18 -13.74 -6.43 -19.35
CA GLN A 18 -14.37 -6.27 -20.67
C GLN A 18 -14.40 -7.58 -21.43
N TYR A 19 -13.31 -8.36 -21.39
CA TYR A 19 -13.22 -9.67 -22.01
C TYR A 19 -14.25 -10.64 -21.43
N LEU A 20 -14.34 -10.75 -20.10
CA LEU A 20 -15.30 -11.66 -19.44
C LEU A 20 -16.75 -11.28 -19.77
N VAL A 21 -17.08 -9.99 -19.75
CA VAL A 21 -18.42 -9.50 -20.12
C VAL A 21 -18.74 -9.78 -21.59
N SER A 22 -17.75 -9.68 -22.48
CA SER A 22 -17.93 -9.90 -23.92
C SER A 22 -17.95 -11.37 -24.32
N ASN A 23 -17.48 -12.28 -23.46
CA ASN A 23 -17.35 -13.71 -23.72
C ASN A 23 -18.08 -14.51 -22.63
N PRO A 24 -19.44 -14.49 -22.60
CA PRO A 24 -20.22 -15.14 -21.54
C PRO A 24 -20.08 -16.67 -21.51
N ASP A 25 -19.57 -17.27 -22.60
CA ASP A 25 -19.28 -18.70 -22.68
C ASP A 25 -18.02 -19.10 -21.87
N VAL A 26 -17.20 -18.13 -21.46
CA VAL A 26 -16.05 -18.36 -20.59
C VAL A 26 -16.56 -18.52 -19.16
N PRO A 27 -16.47 -19.71 -18.55
CA PRO A 27 -16.94 -19.91 -17.19
C PRO A 27 -16.08 -19.14 -16.21
N HIS A 28 -16.71 -18.31 -15.38
CA HIS A 28 -16.07 -17.60 -14.29
C HIS A 28 -17.03 -17.46 -13.10
N GLY A 29 -16.48 -17.31 -11.90
CA GLY A 29 -17.25 -16.93 -10.71
C GLY A 29 -17.48 -15.42 -10.66
N ASP A 30 -17.91 -14.93 -9.49
CA ASP A 30 -17.98 -13.49 -9.25
C ASP A 30 -16.57 -12.89 -9.28
N VAL A 31 -16.32 -11.94 -10.17
CA VAL A 31 -15.07 -11.17 -10.24
C VAL A 31 -15.38 -9.72 -9.90
N ARG A 32 -14.59 -9.14 -8.99
CA ARG A 32 -14.72 -7.75 -8.56
C ARG A 32 -13.41 -7.02 -8.81
N LEU A 33 -13.47 -5.94 -9.60
CA LEU A 33 -12.37 -5.02 -9.79
C LEU A 33 -12.48 -3.88 -8.78
N VAL A 34 -11.48 -3.70 -7.93
CA VAL A 34 -11.45 -2.68 -6.88
C VAL A 34 -10.34 -1.69 -7.21
N LEU A 35 -10.70 -0.41 -7.37
CA LEU A 35 -9.74 0.66 -7.63
C LEU A 35 -9.63 1.52 -6.38
N LEU A 36 -8.43 1.58 -5.79
CA LEU A 36 -8.18 2.27 -4.54
C LEU A 36 -7.43 3.59 -4.78
N PRO A 37 -7.86 4.71 -4.17
CA PRO A 37 -7.12 5.96 -4.20
C PRO A 37 -5.98 5.96 -3.17
N ASP A 38 -5.04 6.89 -3.35
CA ASP A 38 -4.05 7.26 -2.33
C ASP A 38 -3.18 6.10 -1.80
N GLU A 39 -2.78 5.18 -2.68
CA GLU A 39 -1.77 4.14 -2.40
C GLU A 39 -0.44 4.81 -2.01
N GLU A 40 0.08 5.65 -2.89
CA GLU A 40 1.38 6.35 -2.80
C GLU A 40 1.53 7.30 -1.60
N THR A 41 0.42 7.63 -0.92
CA THR A 41 0.40 8.50 0.26
C THR A 41 0.13 7.76 1.57
N GLY A 42 0.46 6.47 1.58
CA GLY A 42 0.43 5.62 2.76
C GLY A 42 -0.77 4.69 2.80
N ILE A 43 -1.16 4.14 1.65
CA ILE A 43 -2.16 3.08 1.49
C ILE A 43 -3.51 3.50 2.11
N ARG A 44 -3.92 4.76 1.87
CA ARG A 44 -5.09 5.34 2.55
C ARG A 44 -6.38 4.70 2.06
N GLY A 45 -6.50 4.45 0.76
CA GLY A 45 -7.66 3.77 0.17
C GLY A 45 -7.87 2.38 0.77
N ALA A 46 -6.82 1.56 0.87
CA ALA A 46 -6.95 0.22 1.43
C ALA A 46 -7.26 0.23 2.94
N LYS A 47 -6.75 1.23 3.69
CA LYS A 47 -7.04 1.37 5.14
C LYS A 47 -8.51 1.62 5.47
N VAL A 48 -9.27 2.20 4.54
CA VAL A 48 -10.69 2.51 4.71
C VAL A 48 -11.61 1.57 3.93
N LEU A 49 -11.04 0.62 3.21
CA LEU A 49 -11.77 -0.35 2.41
C LEU A 49 -12.60 -1.27 3.32
N ASP A 50 -13.91 -1.32 3.08
CA ASP A 50 -14.78 -2.31 3.70
C ASP A 50 -14.62 -3.66 2.97
N VAL A 51 -13.70 -4.48 3.47
CA VAL A 51 -13.41 -5.80 2.91
C VAL A 51 -14.63 -6.73 3.02
N ALA A 52 -15.45 -6.59 4.07
CA ALA A 52 -16.62 -7.44 4.25
C ALA A 52 -17.68 -7.17 3.17
N ALA A 53 -17.83 -5.92 2.74
CA ALA A 53 -18.73 -5.54 1.66
C ALA A 53 -18.32 -6.13 0.29
N LEU A 54 -17.05 -6.52 0.09
CA LEU A 54 -16.60 -7.12 -1.15
C LEU A 54 -17.10 -8.55 -1.34
N ASN A 55 -17.47 -9.25 -0.26
CA ASN A 55 -17.98 -10.62 -0.30
C ASN A 55 -17.16 -11.55 -1.22
N ALA A 56 -15.82 -11.54 -1.03
CA ALA A 56 -14.87 -12.31 -1.81
C ALA A 56 -14.00 -13.16 -0.88
N ASP A 57 -13.67 -14.38 -1.30
CA ASP A 57 -12.86 -15.31 -0.50
C ASP A 57 -11.38 -14.88 -0.43
N TYR A 58 -10.88 -14.26 -1.49
CA TYR A 58 -9.51 -13.78 -1.61
C TYR A 58 -9.43 -12.63 -2.63
N GLY A 59 -8.32 -11.89 -2.59
CA GLY A 59 -8.02 -10.82 -3.54
C GLY A 59 -6.54 -10.82 -3.92
N ILE A 60 -6.24 -10.31 -5.10
CA ILE A 60 -4.88 -10.15 -5.62
C ILE A 60 -4.68 -8.67 -5.94
N CYS A 61 -3.60 -8.08 -5.43
CA CYS A 61 -3.18 -6.74 -5.80
C CYS A 61 -2.30 -6.84 -7.04
N LEU A 62 -2.71 -6.21 -8.12
CA LEU A 62 -1.93 -6.15 -9.36
C LEU A 62 -1.03 -4.92 -9.30
N ASP A 63 0.05 -4.97 -8.53
CA ASP A 63 0.95 -3.83 -8.32
C ASP A 63 2.42 -4.32 -8.19
N CYS A 64 2.76 -5.34 -8.97
CA CYS A 64 4.10 -5.93 -9.01
C CYS A 64 4.84 -5.49 -10.27
N CYS A 65 6.17 -5.48 -10.22
CA CYS A 65 6.99 -4.96 -11.31
C CYS A 65 7.21 -6.00 -12.42
N GLY A 66 7.51 -7.24 -12.04
CA GLY A 66 7.91 -8.29 -12.97
C GLY A 66 6.74 -9.12 -13.49
N ILE A 67 6.78 -9.50 -14.77
CA ILE A 67 5.89 -10.55 -15.29
C ILE A 67 6.24 -11.88 -14.60
N GLY A 68 5.24 -12.54 -14.03
CA GLY A 68 5.40 -13.79 -13.28
C GLY A 68 5.84 -13.60 -11.83
N GLU A 69 5.95 -12.36 -11.37
CA GLU A 69 6.21 -12.04 -9.97
C GLU A 69 4.94 -12.28 -9.13
N TYR A 70 5.11 -12.96 -8.00
CA TYR A 70 4.05 -13.20 -7.03
C TYR A 70 4.58 -13.00 -5.63
N VAL A 71 4.26 -11.86 -5.03
CA VAL A 71 4.74 -11.47 -3.71
C VAL A 71 3.75 -11.93 -2.65
N THR A 72 4.21 -12.75 -1.70
CA THR A 72 3.37 -13.31 -0.62
C THR A 72 3.82 -12.91 0.79
N GLU A 73 4.96 -12.23 0.89
CA GLU A 73 5.58 -11.87 2.16
C GLU A 73 5.91 -10.37 2.16
N ASN A 74 5.71 -9.72 3.31
CA ASN A 74 6.03 -8.32 3.51
C ASN A 74 6.66 -8.09 4.88
N TRP A 75 7.25 -6.91 5.06
CA TRP A 75 7.86 -6.51 6.32
C TRP A 75 6.81 -6.14 7.38
N TYR A 76 7.14 -6.41 8.64
CA TYR A 76 6.55 -5.70 9.77
C TYR A 76 7.19 -4.32 9.89
N ALA A 77 6.40 -3.26 9.68
CA ALA A 77 6.88 -1.89 9.75
C ALA A 77 6.49 -1.24 11.09
N GLY A 78 7.46 -0.64 11.77
CA GLY A 78 7.26 0.15 12.99
C GLY A 78 8.18 1.37 12.98
N SER A 79 7.75 2.46 13.63
CA SER A 79 8.57 3.68 13.79
C SER A 79 8.59 4.12 15.24
N ALA A 80 9.72 4.68 15.66
CA ALA A 80 9.91 5.22 17.01
C ALA A 80 10.47 6.64 16.90
N ARG A 81 9.88 7.57 17.65
CA ARG A 81 10.38 8.94 17.79
C ARG A 81 10.88 9.15 19.21
N ILE A 82 12.20 9.19 19.38
CA ILE A 82 12.83 9.47 20.66
C ILE A 82 13.12 10.96 20.73
N THR A 83 12.53 11.63 21.71
CA THR A 83 12.80 13.04 21.98
C THR A 83 13.57 13.14 23.29
N VAL A 84 14.84 13.53 23.21
CA VAL A 84 15.68 13.76 24.39
C VAL A 84 15.66 15.25 24.70
N LYS A 85 15.28 15.59 25.93
CA LYS A 85 15.32 16.98 26.42
C LYS A 85 16.45 17.13 27.43
N GLY A 86 17.54 17.73 26.99
CA GLY A 86 18.65 18.12 27.85
C GLY A 86 18.41 19.42 28.61
N VAL A 87 19.40 19.80 29.42
CA VAL A 87 19.51 21.10 30.10
C VAL A 87 20.84 21.72 29.67
N THR A 88 20.81 22.91 29.06
CA THR A 88 22.03 23.59 28.60
C THR A 88 22.72 24.35 29.72
N ALA A 89 24.05 24.42 29.67
CA ALA A 89 24.86 25.27 30.52
C ALA A 89 26.10 25.75 29.73
N HIS A 90 26.63 26.94 30.08
CA HIS A 90 27.87 27.40 29.48
C HIS A 90 28.99 26.38 29.73
N PRO A 91 29.78 25.96 28.71
CA PRO A 91 30.74 24.85 28.84
C PRO A 91 31.72 25.01 30.02
N MET A 92 32.17 26.23 30.26
CA MET A 92 33.08 26.58 31.38
C MET A 92 32.49 26.31 32.77
N SER A 93 31.16 26.19 32.91
CA SER A 93 30.46 25.96 34.19
C SER A 93 29.49 24.77 34.17
N ALA A 94 29.70 23.83 33.23
CA ALA A 94 28.77 22.74 32.94
C ALA A 94 28.67 21.64 34.03
N ARG A 95 29.68 21.50 34.91
CA ARG A 95 29.72 20.45 35.93
C ARG A 95 28.51 20.54 36.87
N GLY A 96 27.67 19.51 36.86
CA GLY A 96 26.45 19.43 37.67
C GLY A 96 25.27 20.28 37.18
N LYS A 97 25.36 20.91 35.99
CA LYS A 97 24.30 21.77 35.40
C LYS A 97 23.86 21.34 34.00
N LEU A 98 24.81 20.89 33.18
CA LEU A 98 24.54 20.37 31.84
C LEU A 98 23.94 18.95 31.95
N ILE A 99 22.82 18.71 31.28
CA ILE A 99 22.30 17.37 30.99
C ILE A 99 22.26 17.26 29.47
N ASN A 100 23.19 16.52 28.90
CA ASN A 100 23.29 16.27 27.45
C ASN A 100 22.63 14.94 27.13
#